data_AF-A0A8D0B6A0-F1
#
_entry.id   AF-A0A8D0B6A0-F1
#
_cell.length_a   1.000
_cell.length_b   1.000
_cell.length_c   1.000
_cell.angle_alpha   90.00
_cell.angle_beta   90.00
_cell.angle_gamma   90.00
#
_symmetry.space_group_name_H-M   'P 1'
#
loop_
_entity.id
_entity.type
_entity.pdbx_description
1 polymer ?
#
loop_
_entity_poly.entity_id
_entity_poly.type
_entity_poly.pdbx_seq_one_letter_code
_entity_poly.pdbx_strand_id
1 'polypeptide(L)'
;MFFTLLQVCVLCLVPASGQQWKKIRAKISDVAKGHTPCNPVNCSCHLSVLQDDLRPFKGRISEDLMAATVQRGVGTHYQIIGHKLYREHNCMFPARCSGVEHFILDVIDRLPDLEMVVNVRDYPQVPSWVQPTLPVFSFSKTADYQDIMYPAWTFWEGGPAVWPIYPTGLGRWDLMRDDLKKTSPERDPLILLSREAPELVDAEYTKNQAWRSEKDTLGRPPAKEIPLVDHCKYKYLFNFRGVAASFRFKHLFLCGSLVFHVGDEWQEFFYPQLKPWVHYIPVKQDLSDVRELLQFVNENDAIAEEIAMRGKEFILDHLRMQDVSCYWERLLTEFSHLLTYKPKRKNNFNQIVHRPSKTEL
;
A
#
# COMPACT_ATOMS: atom_id res chain seq x y z
N MET A 1 -3.87 15.66 1.04
CA MET A 1 -3.12 16.03 2.25
C MET A 1 -1.83 15.21 2.25
N PHE A 2 -0.71 15.74 1.76
CA PHE A 2 0.56 15.01 1.66
C PHE A 2 1.75 15.96 1.57
N PHE A 3 2.81 15.66 2.35
CA PHE A 3 4.26 16.03 2.25
C PHE A 3 4.90 17.02 3.22
N THR A 4 5.00 16.72 4.50
CA THR A 4 6.05 17.34 5.32
C THR A 4 7.38 16.62 5.16
N LEU A 5 8.43 17.31 4.72
CA LEU A 5 9.80 16.93 5.04
C LEU A 5 10.42 18.09 5.84
N LEU A 6 10.59 17.86 7.14
CA LEU A 6 11.34 18.73 8.05
C LEU A 6 12.84 18.46 7.73
N GLN A 7 13.80 19.40 7.81
CA GLN A 7 14.25 19.96 9.09
C GLN A 7 15.58 20.79 8.97
N VAL A 8 15.71 21.86 9.79
CA VAL A 8 16.82 22.42 10.65
C VAL A 8 18.34 22.22 10.35
N CYS A 9 19.15 23.23 10.69
CA CYS A 9 20.62 23.27 10.60
C CYS A 9 21.35 22.33 11.58
N VAL A 10 22.54 21.86 11.19
CA VAL A 10 23.56 21.31 12.11
C VAL A 10 24.84 22.13 11.99
N LEU A 11 25.21 22.79 13.09
CA LEU A 11 26.55 23.30 13.33
C LEU A 11 27.49 22.11 13.58
N CYS A 12 28.66 22.13 12.93
CA CYS A 12 29.87 21.32 13.13
C CYS A 12 29.79 20.17 14.14
N LEU A 13 29.79 18.91 13.68
CA LEU A 13 29.84 17.72 14.54
C LEU A 13 31.20 17.02 14.50
N VAL A 14 31.71 16.80 15.71
CA VAL A 14 32.91 16.04 16.09
C VAL A 14 32.65 14.53 15.89
N PRO A 15 33.65 13.70 15.51
CA PRO A 15 33.44 12.26 15.33
C PRO A 15 33.02 11.63 16.65
N ALA A 16 31.83 11.03 16.68
CA ALA A 16 31.34 10.36 17.87
C ALA A 16 31.97 8.98 18.04
N SER A 17 32.34 8.66 19.27
CA SER A 17 32.83 7.32 19.65
C SER A 17 31.82 6.23 19.26
N GLY A 18 32.31 5.04 18.87
CA GLY A 18 31.48 3.90 18.40
C GLY A 18 30.39 3.41 19.35
N GLN A 19 30.23 4.02 20.53
CA GLN A 19 29.21 3.75 21.53
C GLN A 19 27.85 4.42 21.23
N GLN A 20 27.82 5.53 20.46
CA GLN A 20 26.59 6.32 20.22
C GLN A 20 25.44 5.46 19.67
N TRP A 21 25.71 4.60 18.67
CA TRP A 21 24.69 3.81 17.99
C TRP A 21 24.50 2.40 18.54
N LYS A 22 25.14 2.06 19.66
CA LYS A 22 25.11 0.69 20.22
C LYS A 22 23.69 0.18 20.44
N LYS A 23 22.78 1.05 20.92
CA LYS A 23 21.38 0.71 21.18
C LYS A 23 20.59 0.40 19.90
N ILE A 24 20.74 1.24 18.87
CA ILE A 24 20.04 1.05 17.59
C ILE A 24 20.57 -0.21 16.88
N ARG A 25 21.90 -0.42 16.85
CA ARG A 25 22.49 -1.63 16.27
C ARG A 25 22.05 -2.91 16.99
N ALA A 26 22.01 -2.91 18.32
CA ALA A 26 21.52 -4.04 19.09
C ALA A 26 20.05 -4.35 18.74
N LYS A 27 19.19 -3.32 18.71
CA LYS A 27 17.79 -3.46 18.32
C LYS A 27 17.64 -4.07 16.92
N ILE A 28 18.39 -3.60 15.94
CA ILE A 28 18.36 -4.14 14.56
C ILE A 28 18.79 -5.61 14.55
N SER A 29 19.91 -5.94 15.21
CA SER A 29 20.39 -7.32 15.33
C SER A 29 19.33 -8.23 15.97
N ASP A 30 18.73 -7.81 17.07
CA ASP A 30 17.75 -8.61 17.81
C ASP A 30 16.49 -8.85 16.97
N VAL A 31 15.98 -7.81 16.31
CA VAL A 31 14.80 -7.89 15.44
C VAL A 31 15.09 -8.73 14.19
N ALA A 32 16.25 -8.57 13.57
CA ALA A 32 16.63 -9.36 12.39
C ALA A 32 16.82 -10.85 12.73
N LYS A 33 17.42 -11.19 13.88
CA LYS A 33 17.58 -12.58 14.35
C LYS A 33 16.25 -13.21 14.76
N GLY A 34 15.35 -12.43 15.35
CA GLY A 34 14.02 -12.90 15.74
C GLY A 34 13.01 -12.92 14.61
N HIS A 35 13.35 -12.39 13.43
CA HIS A 35 12.44 -12.36 12.29
C HIS A 35 12.40 -13.73 11.61
N THR A 36 11.21 -14.32 11.56
CA THR A 36 10.94 -15.50 10.76
C THR A 36 10.50 -15.07 9.37
N PRO A 37 11.27 -15.40 8.30
CA PRO A 37 10.84 -15.16 6.94
C PRO A 37 9.53 -15.87 6.65
N CYS A 38 8.70 -15.25 5.86
CA CYS A 38 7.44 -15.82 5.46
C CYS A 38 7.65 -16.92 4.39
N ASN A 39 6.82 -17.97 4.43
CA ASN A 39 6.84 -19.02 3.41
C ASN A 39 6.04 -18.59 2.16
N PRO A 40 6.65 -18.52 0.96
CA PRO A 40 5.97 -18.02 -0.25
C PRO A 40 4.88 -18.95 -0.82
N VAL A 41 4.63 -20.12 -0.22
CA VAL A 41 3.63 -21.07 -0.75
C VAL A 41 2.22 -20.47 -0.67
N ASN A 42 1.54 -20.41 -1.82
CA ASN A 42 0.12 -20.04 -1.98
C ASN A 42 -0.30 -18.78 -1.18
N CYS A 43 0.43 -17.67 -1.34
CA CYS A 43 0.22 -16.38 -0.66
C CYS A 43 0.05 -16.46 0.88
N SER A 44 0.60 -17.52 1.50
CA SER A 44 0.40 -17.79 2.92
C SER A 44 0.92 -16.67 3.83
N CYS A 45 1.88 -15.89 3.32
CA CYS A 45 2.47 -14.71 3.95
C CYS A 45 1.47 -13.80 4.65
N HIS A 46 0.37 -13.53 3.96
CA HIS A 46 -0.58 -12.49 4.36
C HIS A 46 -1.84 -13.08 5.01
N LEU A 47 -1.88 -14.41 5.22
CA LEU A 47 -3.07 -15.09 5.74
C LEU A 47 -3.50 -14.62 7.12
N SER A 48 -2.54 -14.24 7.98
CA SER A 48 -2.87 -13.73 9.31
C SER A 48 -3.73 -12.48 9.24
N VAL A 49 -3.47 -11.61 8.25
CA VAL A 49 -4.21 -10.36 8.05
C VAL A 49 -5.67 -10.64 7.69
N LEU A 50 -5.88 -11.54 6.72
CA LEU A 50 -7.21 -12.03 6.35
C LEU A 50 -7.93 -12.64 7.55
N GLN A 51 -7.25 -13.49 8.32
CA GLN A 51 -7.85 -14.16 9.48
C GLN A 51 -8.24 -13.18 10.60
N ASP A 52 -7.42 -12.16 10.82
CA ASP A 52 -7.69 -11.08 11.77
C ASP A 52 -8.89 -10.24 11.30
N ASP A 53 -8.94 -9.87 10.02
CA ASP A 53 -10.00 -9.04 9.43
C ASP A 53 -11.35 -9.75 9.37
N LEU A 54 -11.37 -11.08 9.19
CA LEU A 54 -12.60 -11.87 9.16
C LEU A 54 -13.08 -12.28 10.56
N ARG A 55 -12.25 -12.14 11.60
CA ARG A 55 -12.57 -12.53 12.98
C ARG A 55 -13.87 -11.91 13.53
N PRO A 56 -14.18 -10.61 13.32
CA PRO A 56 -15.41 -10.00 13.82
C PRO A 56 -16.69 -10.65 13.28
N PHE A 57 -16.59 -11.30 12.11
CA PHE A 57 -17.73 -11.88 11.39
C PHE A 57 -17.90 -13.38 11.65
N LYS A 58 -17.15 -13.97 12.59
CA LYS A 58 -17.34 -15.38 13.01
C LYS A 58 -18.73 -15.66 13.60
N GLY A 59 -19.44 -14.62 14.06
CA GLY A 59 -20.88 -14.66 14.39
C GLY A 59 -21.80 -14.92 13.20
N ARG A 60 -21.22 -15.08 12.00
CA ARG A 60 -21.82 -15.26 10.68
C ARG A 60 -22.62 -14.04 10.19
N ILE A 61 -22.70 -13.90 8.87
CA ILE A 61 -23.30 -12.76 8.18
C ILE A 61 -24.67 -13.20 7.64
N SER A 62 -25.74 -12.66 8.22
CA SER A 62 -27.11 -12.90 7.75
C SER A 62 -27.48 -12.07 6.52
N GLU A 63 -28.56 -12.46 5.84
CA GLU A 63 -29.12 -11.71 4.71
C GLU A 63 -29.53 -10.29 5.15
N ASP A 64 -30.14 -10.15 6.34
CA ASP A 64 -30.51 -8.84 6.91
C ASP A 64 -29.29 -7.95 7.20
N LEU A 65 -28.20 -8.54 7.72
CA LEU A 65 -26.96 -7.79 7.98
C LEU A 65 -26.31 -7.30 6.69
N MET A 66 -26.30 -8.14 5.64
CA MET A 66 -25.83 -7.73 4.32
C MET A 66 -26.73 -6.64 3.74
N ALA A 67 -28.06 -6.79 3.83
CA ALA A 67 -29.02 -5.79 3.35
C ALA A 67 -28.83 -4.43 4.05
N ALA A 68 -28.62 -4.42 5.38
CA ALA A 68 -28.31 -3.21 6.14
C ALA A 68 -26.97 -2.58 5.70
N THR A 69 -25.97 -3.41 5.40
CA THR A 69 -24.66 -2.95 4.90
C THR A 69 -24.79 -2.27 3.54
N VAL A 70 -25.55 -2.87 2.62
CA VAL A 70 -25.86 -2.31 1.30
C VAL A 70 -26.63 -1.00 1.43
N GLN A 71 -27.66 -0.96 2.28
CA GLN A 71 -28.49 0.23 2.49
C GLN A 71 -27.68 1.43 3.02
N ARG A 72 -26.59 1.18 3.74
CA ARG A 72 -25.69 2.24 4.22
C ARG A 72 -25.00 3.01 3.08
N GLY A 73 -24.90 2.42 1.88
CA GLY A 73 -24.39 3.11 0.68
C GLY A 73 -22.90 3.47 0.75
N VAL A 74 -22.12 2.74 1.55
CA VAL A 74 -20.70 3.03 1.83
C VAL A 74 -19.72 2.32 0.89
N GLY A 75 -20.22 1.47 0.00
CA GLY A 75 -19.42 0.78 -1.01
C GLY A 75 -20.28 0.32 -2.18
N THR A 76 -19.64 -0.33 -3.14
CA THR A 76 -20.28 -0.89 -4.32
C THR A 76 -20.68 -2.35 -4.08
N HIS A 77 -21.94 -2.70 -4.33
CA HIS A 77 -22.45 -4.06 -4.12
C HIS A 77 -22.14 -4.97 -5.30
N TYR A 78 -21.46 -6.09 -5.02
CA TYR A 78 -21.13 -7.16 -5.95
C TYR A 78 -21.78 -8.48 -5.54
N GLN A 79 -22.09 -9.32 -6.52
CA GLN A 79 -22.53 -10.69 -6.34
C GLN A 79 -21.75 -11.63 -7.28
N ILE A 80 -21.29 -12.76 -6.78
CA ILE A 80 -20.77 -13.87 -7.58
C ILE A 80 -21.80 -14.98 -7.52
N ILE A 81 -22.37 -15.34 -8.67
CA ILE A 81 -23.42 -16.37 -8.77
C ILE A 81 -23.10 -17.27 -9.96
N GLY A 82 -22.84 -18.56 -9.71
CA GLY A 82 -22.49 -19.54 -10.74
C GLY A 82 -21.27 -19.11 -11.54
N HIS A 83 -20.19 -18.74 -10.84
CA HIS A 83 -18.92 -18.28 -11.43
C HIS A 83 -19.04 -17.05 -12.34
N LYS A 84 -20.05 -16.21 -12.11
CA LYS A 84 -20.26 -14.96 -12.86
C LYS A 84 -20.35 -13.78 -11.89
N LEU A 85 -19.66 -12.70 -12.22
CA LEU A 85 -19.64 -11.48 -11.43
C LEU A 85 -20.78 -10.58 -11.88
N TYR A 86 -21.52 -10.06 -10.90
CA TYR A 86 -22.57 -9.08 -11.09
C TYR A 86 -22.33 -7.90 -10.16
N ARG A 87 -22.71 -6.71 -10.61
CA ARG A 87 -22.55 -5.48 -9.83
C ARG A 87 -23.76 -4.59 -10.00
N GLU A 88 -24.06 -3.81 -8.98
CA GLU A 88 -24.97 -2.68 -9.14
C GLU A 88 -24.46 -1.69 -10.21
N HIS A 89 -25.39 -0.90 -10.75
CA HIS A 89 -25.08 0.04 -11.83
C HIS A 89 -24.00 1.06 -11.42
N ASN A 90 -24.14 1.63 -10.23
CA ASN A 90 -23.35 2.77 -9.80
C ASN A 90 -22.00 2.34 -9.22
N CYS A 91 -20.92 2.87 -9.79
CA CYS A 91 -19.61 2.88 -9.18
C CYS A 91 -19.06 4.31 -9.22
N MET A 92 -18.80 4.89 -8.04
CA MET A 92 -18.32 6.28 -7.94
C MET A 92 -16.98 6.50 -8.63
N PHE A 93 -16.11 5.49 -8.63
CA PHE A 93 -14.80 5.53 -9.26
C PHE A 93 -14.65 4.39 -10.27
N PRO A 94 -15.14 4.56 -11.52
CA PRO A 94 -15.23 3.46 -12.49
C PRO A 94 -13.91 2.70 -12.71
N ALA A 95 -12.78 3.40 -12.86
CA ALA A 95 -11.47 2.77 -13.02
C ALA A 95 -11.05 1.94 -11.79
N ARG A 96 -11.42 2.37 -10.58
CA ARG A 96 -11.14 1.61 -9.35
C ARG A 96 -11.97 0.34 -9.29
N CYS A 97 -13.26 0.41 -9.66
CA CYS A 97 -14.07 -0.80 -9.80
C CYS A 97 -13.49 -1.74 -10.85
N SER A 98 -13.05 -1.26 -12.01
CA SER A 98 -12.41 -2.10 -13.03
C SER A 98 -11.12 -2.76 -12.54
N GLY A 99 -10.29 -2.06 -11.74
CA GLY A 99 -9.12 -2.65 -11.09
C GLY A 99 -9.47 -3.76 -10.08
N VAL A 100 -10.56 -3.62 -9.32
CA VAL A 100 -11.07 -4.69 -8.43
C VAL A 100 -11.63 -5.86 -9.25
N GLU A 101 -12.47 -5.56 -10.24
CA GLU A 101 -13.12 -6.53 -11.12
C GLU A 101 -12.10 -7.40 -11.87
N HIS A 102 -10.95 -6.84 -12.28
CA HIS A 102 -9.86 -7.58 -12.91
C HIS A 102 -9.44 -8.80 -12.07
N PHE A 103 -9.13 -8.61 -10.79
CA PHE A 103 -8.67 -9.69 -9.93
C PHE A 103 -9.78 -10.67 -9.55
N ILE A 104 -11.01 -10.19 -9.38
CA ILE A 104 -12.13 -11.09 -9.09
C ILE A 104 -12.38 -12.01 -10.28
N LEU A 105 -12.39 -11.46 -11.50
CA LEU A 105 -12.61 -12.23 -12.72
C LEU A 105 -11.47 -13.22 -12.99
N ASP A 106 -10.22 -12.88 -12.65
CA ASP A 106 -9.04 -13.76 -12.78
C ASP A 106 -9.16 -15.07 -11.96
N VAL A 107 -9.94 -15.04 -10.87
CA VAL A 107 -10.09 -16.19 -9.96
C VAL A 107 -11.53 -16.74 -9.89
N ILE A 108 -12.45 -16.20 -10.69
CA ILE A 108 -13.89 -16.39 -10.50
C ILE A 108 -14.38 -17.84 -10.65
N ASP A 109 -13.72 -18.62 -11.51
CA ASP A 109 -14.05 -20.04 -11.75
C ASP A 109 -13.79 -20.92 -10.53
N ARG A 110 -13.04 -20.42 -9.55
CA ARG A 110 -12.73 -21.12 -8.29
C ARG A 110 -13.51 -20.56 -7.09
N LEU A 111 -14.24 -19.46 -7.28
CA LEU A 111 -14.99 -18.82 -6.21
C LEU A 111 -16.39 -19.41 -6.06
N PRO A 112 -16.87 -19.62 -4.81
CA PRO A 112 -18.25 -20.01 -4.54
C PRO A 112 -19.22 -18.84 -4.73
N ASP A 113 -20.52 -19.14 -4.68
CA ASP A 113 -21.58 -18.11 -4.66
C ASP A 113 -21.41 -17.23 -3.40
N LEU A 114 -21.30 -15.91 -3.58
CA LEU A 114 -21.18 -14.94 -2.47
C LEU A 114 -21.68 -13.55 -2.90
N GLU A 115 -21.93 -12.68 -1.93
CA GLU A 115 -22.14 -11.24 -2.19
C GLU A 115 -21.37 -10.39 -1.19
N MET A 116 -20.88 -9.23 -1.65
CA MET A 116 -20.04 -8.36 -0.83
C MET A 116 -20.21 -6.87 -1.17
N VAL A 117 -19.91 -6.00 -0.20
CA VAL A 117 -19.86 -4.55 -0.37
C VAL A 117 -18.40 -4.10 -0.41
N VAL A 118 -17.95 -3.60 -1.56
CA VAL A 118 -16.57 -3.15 -1.78
C VAL A 118 -16.52 -1.63 -1.83
N ASN A 119 -15.95 -1.02 -0.80
CA ASN A 119 -15.63 0.39 -0.78
C ASN A 119 -14.39 0.67 -1.64
N VAL A 120 -14.57 1.45 -2.70
CA VAL A 120 -13.50 1.93 -3.60
C VAL A 120 -13.09 3.39 -3.33
N ARG A 121 -13.54 3.98 -2.21
CA ARG A 121 -13.08 5.29 -1.73
C ARG A 121 -11.77 5.14 -0.97
N ASP A 122 -11.14 6.27 -0.66
CA ASP A 122 -9.85 6.27 0.04
C ASP A 122 -9.98 5.89 1.53
N TYR A 123 -11.08 6.23 2.20
CA TYR A 123 -11.22 6.12 3.65
C TYR A 123 -12.07 4.90 4.07
N PRO A 124 -11.73 4.18 5.15
CA PRO A 124 -12.53 3.07 5.68
C PRO A 124 -13.91 3.52 6.21
N GLN A 125 -14.84 2.58 6.36
CA GLN A 125 -16.27 2.87 6.54
C GLN A 125 -16.87 2.31 7.84
N VAL A 126 -16.19 1.40 8.52
CA VAL A 126 -16.73 0.68 9.69
C VAL A 126 -15.84 0.93 10.91
N PRO A 127 -16.00 2.09 11.59
CA PRO A 127 -15.34 2.30 12.88
C PRO A 127 -15.68 1.21 13.90
N SER A 128 -14.74 0.88 14.79
CA SER A 128 -14.85 -0.20 15.78
C SER A 128 -16.01 -0.05 16.76
N TRP A 129 -16.58 1.14 16.91
CA TRP A 129 -17.74 1.39 17.76
C TRP A 129 -19.09 1.06 17.08
N VAL A 130 -19.12 0.82 15.76
CA VAL A 130 -20.34 0.46 15.04
C VAL A 130 -20.75 -0.98 15.36
N GLN A 131 -21.98 -1.16 15.85
CA GLN A 131 -22.58 -2.46 16.18
C GLN A 131 -24.00 -2.59 15.56
N PRO A 132 -24.35 -3.74 14.95
CA PRO A 132 -23.46 -4.86 14.62
C PRO A 132 -22.38 -4.45 13.61
N THR A 133 -21.23 -5.13 13.64
CA THR A 133 -20.15 -4.88 12.67
C THR A 133 -20.61 -5.20 11.26
N LEU A 134 -20.48 -4.24 10.34
CA LEU A 134 -20.92 -4.37 8.94
C LEU A 134 -19.78 -4.90 8.06
N PRO A 135 -20.00 -5.93 7.21
CA PRO A 135 -18.97 -6.47 6.32
C PRO A 135 -18.70 -5.56 5.11
N VAL A 136 -17.80 -4.60 5.28
CA VAL A 136 -17.35 -3.69 4.20
C VAL A 136 -15.88 -3.95 3.89
N PHE A 137 -15.57 -4.12 2.61
CA PHE A 137 -14.20 -4.26 2.14
C PHE A 137 -13.61 -2.89 1.81
N SER A 138 -12.46 -2.53 2.37
CA SER A 138 -11.73 -1.27 2.09
C SER A 138 -10.25 -1.56 1.89
N PHE A 139 -9.57 -0.84 0.98
CA PHE A 139 -8.17 -1.17 0.68
C PHE A 139 -7.20 -0.88 1.84
N SER A 140 -7.57 0.07 2.71
CA SER A 140 -6.74 0.55 3.81
C SER A 140 -7.56 0.87 5.05
N LYS A 141 -6.98 0.64 6.23
CA LYS A 141 -7.56 0.96 7.53
C LYS A 141 -6.51 1.19 8.61
N THR A 142 -6.97 1.61 9.78
CA THR A 142 -6.23 1.56 11.05
C THR A 142 -6.86 0.50 11.97
N ALA A 143 -6.28 0.29 13.16
CA ALA A 143 -6.87 -0.58 14.19
C ALA A 143 -8.25 -0.11 14.70
N ASP A 144 -8.62 1.15 14.45
CA ASP A 144 -9.91 1.74 14.86
C ASP A 144 -11.06 1.37 13.92
N TYR A 145 -10.81 0.56 12.89
CA TYR A 145 -11.79 0.15 11.89
C TYR A 145 -11.85 -1.37 11.72
N GLN A 146 -13.05 -1.85 11.44
CA GLN A 146 -13.38 -3.27 11.24
C GLN A 146 -13.57 -3.62 9.75
N ASP A 147 -13.25 -2.68 8.84
CA ASP A 147 -13.24 -2.96 7.40
C ASP A 147 -12.33 -4.17 7.10
N ILE A 148 -12.68 -4.94 6.08
CA ILE A 148 -11.89 -6.09 5.60
C ILE A 148 -10.92 -5.59 4.54
N MET A 149 -9.61 -5.71 4.76
CA MET A 149 -8.62 -5.25 3.80
C MET A 149 -8.57 -6.12 2.55
N TYR A 150 -8.53 -5.48 1.40
CA TYR A 150 -8.33 -6.12 0.10
C TYR A 150 -7.16 -5.48 -0.68
N PRO A 151 -6.52 -6.21 -1.61
CA PRO A 151 -5.49 -5.65 -2.47
C PRO A 151 -6.06 -4.56 -3.38
N ALA A 152 -5.57 -3.33 -3.21
CA ALA A 152 -6.11 -2.14 -3.88
C ALA A 152 -6.18 -2.28 -5.42
N TRP A 153 -7.18 -1.63 -6.01
CA TRP A 153 -7.39 -1.56 -7.47
C TRP A 153 -6.11 -1.20 -8.26
N THR A 154 -5.25 -0.34 -7.70
CA THR A 154 -4.02 0.17 -8.34
C THR A 154 -2.97 -0.90 -8.64
N PHE A 155 -3.11 -2.14 -8.13
CA PHE A 155 -2.29 -3.25 -8.63
C PHE A 155 -2.53 -3.49 -10.13
N TRP A 156 -3.72 -3.16 -10.64
CA TRP A 156 -4.06 -3.21 -12.07
C TRP A 156 -4.29 -1.81 -12.67
N GLU A 157 -5.22 -1.01 -12.14
CA GLU A 157 -5.56 0.32 -12.68
C GLU A 157 -6.30 1.21 -11.66
N GLY A 158 -6.61 2.46 -12.03
CA GLY A 158 -7.45 3.35 -11.22
C GLY A 158 -6.75 4.00 -10.03
N GLY A 159 -5.42 3.93 -9.95
CA GLY A 159 -4.63 4.73 -9.04
C GLY A 159 -4.62 6.22 -9.43
N PRO A 160 -3.89 7.07 -8.68
CA PRO A 160 -3.84 8.51 -8.95
C PRO A 160 -3.36 8.82 -10.36
N ALA A 161 -4.14 9.62 -11.10
CA ALA A 161 -3.76 10.16 -12.40
C ALA A 161 -2.93 11.43 -12.21
N VAL A 162 -1.62 11.25 -12.08
CA VAL A 162 -0.65 12.32 -11.87
C VAL A 162 -0.10 12.75 -13.21
N TRP A 163 -0.52 13.90 -13.72
CA TRP A 163 -0.05 14.41 -15.01
C TRP A 163 1.36 15.04 -14.87
N PRO A 164 2.28 14.83 -15.82
CA PRO A 164 2.16 14.01 -17.03
C PRO A 164 2.60 12.54 -16.85
N ILE A 165 3.04 12.14 -15.66
CA ILE A 165 3.75 10.87 -15.44
C ILE A 165 2.85 9.62 -15.49
N TYR A 166 1.60 9.72 -15.07
CA TYR A 166 0.61 8.64 -15.07
C TYR A 166 -0.73 9.18 -15.61
N PRO A 167 -0.83 9.46 -16.92
CA PRO A 167 -2.01 10.13 -17.50
C PRO A 167 -3.29 9.29 -17.37
N THR A 168 -3.15 7.96 -17.39
CA THR A 168 -4.25 6.99 -17.25
C THR A 168 -4.42 6.47 -15.80
N GLY A 169 -3.68 7.03 -14.85
CA GLY A 169 -3.68 6.58 -13.45
C GLY A 169 -2.60 5.54 -13.15
N LEU A 170 -2.00 5.65 -11.97
CA LEU A 170 -1.03 4.65 -11.49
C LEU A 170 -1.66 3.25 -11.45
N GLY A 171 -1.01 2.29 -12.10
CA GLY A 171 -1.53 0.94 -12.30
C GLY A 171 -0.42 -0.03 -12.69
N ARG A 172 -0.83 -1.20 -13.22
CA ARG A 172 0.04 -2.19 -13.85
C ARG A 172 1.27 -2.49 -13.02
N TRP A 173 1.03 -2.98 -11.81
CA TRP A 173 2.10 -3.33 -10.88
C TRP A 173 3.08 -4.34 -11.47
N ASP A 174 2.61 -5.24 -12.35
CA ASP A 174 3.47 -6.09 -13.16
C ASP A 174 4.52 -5.31 -13.95
N LEU A 175 4.11 -4.32 -14.75
CA LEU A 175 5.03 -3.53 -15.58
C LEU A 175 5.91 -2.62 -14.72
N MET A 176 5.31 -1.95 -13.74
CA MET A 176 6.02 -1.05 -12.84
C MET A 176 7.12 -1.78 -12.05
N ARG A 177 6.89 -3.05 -11.67
CA ARG A 177 7.93 -3.89 -11.06
C ARG A 177 9.11 -4.09 -11.98
N ASP A 178 8.87 -4.38 -13.25
CA ASP A 178 9.94 -4.66 -14.21
C ASP A 178 10.74 -3.39 -14.51
N ASP A 179 10.09 -2.24 -14.60
CA ASP A 179 10.78 -0.96 -14.79
C ASP A 179 11.64 -0.59 -13.58
N LEU A 180 11.11 -0.75 -12.35
CA LEU A 180 11.86 -0.47 -11.13
C LEU A 180 13.01 -1.45 -10.92
N LYS A 181 12.86 -2.73 -11.29
CA LYS A 181 13.95 -3.73 -11.25
C LYS A 181 15.09 -3.42 -12.20
N LYS A 182 14.78 -2.92 -13.41
CA LYS A 182 15.77 -2.61 -14.46
C LYS A 182 16.64 -1.41 -14.13
N THR A 183 16.31 -0.63 -13.10
CA THR A 183 17.20 0.42 -12.58
C THR A 183 18.42 -0.24 -11.90
N SER A 184 19.37 -0.68 -12.72
CA SER A 184 20.64 -1.31 -12.33
C SER A 184 21.55 -0.33 -11.56
N PRO A 185 22.41 -0.82 -10.63
CA PRO A 185 23.31 0.00 -9.82
C PRO A 185 24.51 0.65 -10.55
N GLU A 186 24.57 0.65 -11.89
CA GLU A 186 25.58 1.45 -12.62
C GLU A 186 25.28 2.95 -12.47
N ARG A 187 25.74 3.54 -11.37
CA ARG A 187 25.60 4.96 -11.04
C ARG A 187 26.93 5.60 -10.66
N ASP A 188 27.92 5.45 -11.53
CA ASP A 188 29.19 6.17 -11.40
C ASP A 188 29.10 7.68 -11.68
N PRO A 189 28.12 8.25 -12.42
CA PRO A 189 28.03 9.71 -12.56
C PRO A 189 27.43 10.43 -11.33
N LEU A 190 26.75 9.71 -10.41
CA LEU A 190 26.02 10.33 -9.29
C LEU A 190 26.93 10.60 -8.07
N ILE A 191 28.04 9.87 -7.94
CA ILE A 191 29.07 10.08 -6.91
C ILE A 191 29.81 11.41 -7.14
N LEU A 192 29.89 11.87 -8.40
CA LEU A 192 30.51 13.14 -8.76
C LEU A 192 29.55 14.34 -8.61
N LEU A 193 28.24 14.16 -8.86
CA LEU A 193 27.23 15.21 -8.65
C LEU A 193 26.92 15.44 -7.15
N SER A 194 27.08 14.40 -6.32
CA SER A 194 27.03 14.50 -4.85
C SER A 194 28.18 15.31 -4.26
N ARG A 195 29.15 15.79 -5.05
CA ARG A 195 30.27 16.63 -4.59
C ARG A 195 30.10 18.12 -4.88
N GLU A 196 29.09 18.52 -5.65
CA GLU A 196 28.91 19.92 -6.05
C GLU A 196 27.92 20.73 -5.19
N ALA A 197 26.92 20.12 -4.53
CA ALA A 197 26.09 20.78 -3.48
C ALA A 197 25.19 19.77 -2.69
N PRO A 198 25.69 19.13 -1.61
CA PRO A 198 25.09 17.93 -1.01
C PRO A 198 24.48 18.03 0.41
N GLU A 199 24.06 19.19 0.89
CA GLU A 199 23.65 19.33 2.31
C GLU A 199 22.18 18.91 2.56
N LEU A 200 21.97 17.59 2.58
CA LEU A 200 21.06 16.79 3.43
C LEU A 200 19.74 16.19 2.86
N VAL A 201 18.80 16.91 2.23
CA VAL A 201 17.56 16.29 1.67
C VAL A 201 16.95 17.09 0.50
N ASP A 202 16.43 16.39 -0.52
CA ASP A 202 15.67 16.95 -1.66
C ASP A 202 14.20 16.49 -1.58
N ALA A 203 13.30 17.36 -1.12
CA ALA A 203 11.87 17.08 -1.01
C ALA A 203 11.00 18.33 -1.12
N GLU A 204 10.01 18.27 -2.01
CA GLU A 204 9.13 19.39 -2.33
C GLU A 204 7.66 18.93 -2.53
N TYR A 205 6.70 19.85 -2.34
CA TYR A 205 5.28 19.57 -2.57
C TYR A 205 4.92 19.65 -4.06
N THR A 206 4.37 18.58 -4.63
CA THR A 206 3.80 18.62 -6.00
C THR A 206 2.32 18.99 -5.99
N LYS A 207 1.74 19.21 -7.18
CA LYS A 207 0.31 19.52 -7.33
C LYS A 207 -0.54 18.23 -7.33
N ASN A 208 -1.78 18.33 -6.86
CA ASN A 208 -2.81 17.30 -7.07
C ASN A 208 -4.08 17.92 -7.67
N GLN A 209 -5.05 17.09 -8.05
CA GLN A 209 -6.31 17.52 -8.69
C GLN A 209 -7.19 18.41 -7.78
N ALA A 210 -6.96 18.41 -6.47
CA ALA A 210 -7.68 19.22 -5.50
C ALA A 210 -6.93 20.50 -5.08
N TRP A 211 -5.78 20.82 -5.69
CA TRP A 211 -5.00 22.03 -5.39
C TRP A 211 -5.79 23.30 -5.70
N ARG A 212 -5.81 24.25 -4.76
CA ARG A 212 -6.53 25.52 -4.87
C ARG A 212 -5.62 26.74 -4.73
N SER A 213 -4.53 26.64 -3.97
CA SER A 213 -3.63 27.76 -3.71
C SER A 213 -2.25 27.31 -3.20
N GLU A 214 -1.28 28.22 -3.14
CA GLU A 214 0.03 27.94 -2.54
C GLU A 214 -0.03 27.52 -1.06
N LYS A 215 -1.14 27.78 -0.35
CA LYS A 215 -1.35 27.23 0.99
C LYS A 215 -1.30 25.69 0.99
N ASP A 216 -1.72 25.06 -0.09
CA ASP A 216 -1.70 23.60 -0.26
C ASP A 216 -0.27 23.05 -0.49
N THR A 217 0.69 23.93 -0.75
CA THR A 217 2.12 23.67 -0.94
C THR A 217 2.98 24.51 0.03
N LEU A 218 2.41 24.86 1.19
CA LEU A 218 3.05 25.62 2.29
C LEU A 218 3.70 26.94 1.86
N GLY A 219 3.05 27.70 0.98
CA GLY A 219 3.48 29.03 0.55
C GLY A 219 4.64 29.00 -0.45
N ARG A 220 4.85 27.88 -1.14
CA ARG A 220 5.83 27.74 -2.23
C ARG A 220 5.13 27.31 -3.53
N PRO A 221 5.67 27.64 -4.71
CA PRO A 221 5.19 27.05 -5.95
C PRO A 221 5.27 25.52 -5.91
N PRO A 222 4.33 24.79 -6.55
CA PRO A 222 4.40 23.34 -6.61
C PRO A 222 5.62 22.88 -7.40
N ALA A 223 6.29 21.87 -6.87
CA ALA A 223 7.37 21.16 -7.52
C ALA A 223 6.90 20.35 -8.71
N LYS A 224 7.83 20.04 -9.60
CA LYS A 224 7.59 19.14 -10.73
C LYS A 224 7.43 17.71 -10.23
N GLU A 225 6.44 17.00 -10.77
CA GLU A 225 6.25 15.59 -10.49
C GLU A 225 7.41 14.76 -11.04
N ILE A 226 7.95 13.86 -10.21
CA ILE A 226 9.04 12.94 -10.56
C ILE A 226 8.48 11.52 -10.70
N PRO A 227 8.74 10.81 -11.80
CA PRO A 227 8.40 9.39 -11.94
C PRO A 227 8.99 8.54 -10.81
N LEU A 228 8.33 7.44 -10.44
CA LEU A 228 8.82 6.57 -9.35
C LEU A 228 10.17 5.93 -9.67
N VAL A 229 10.44 5.62 -10.94
CA VAL A 229 11.75 5.10 -11.40
C VAL A 229 12.89 6.08 -11.13
N ASP A 230 12.62 7.38 -11.23
CA ASP A 230 13.62 8.43 -11.00
C ASP A 230 13.88 8.66 -9.51
N HIS A 231 13.02 8.18 -8.62
CA HIS A 231 13.29 8.18 -7.18
C HIS A 231 14.42 7.21 -6.84
N CYS A 232 14.63 6.18 -7.67
CA CYS A 232 15.61 5.16 -7.35
C CYS A 232 17.03 5.73 -7.24
N LYS A 233 17.32 6.91 -7.81
CA LYS A 233 18.61 7.61 -7.71
C LYS A 233 18.99 8.02 -6.29
N TYR A 234 18.03 8.11 -5.38
CA TYR A 234 18.27 8.52 -3.99
C TYR A 234 18.45 7.31 -3.08
N LYS A 235 19.34 7.43 -2.10
CA LYS A 235 19.66 6.36 -1.14
C LYS A 235 18.56 6.16 -0.08
N TYR A 236 17.93 7.24 0.35
CA TYR A 236 16.91 7.25 1.39
C TYR A 236 15.59 7.75 0.80
N LEU A 237 14.53 6.95 0.92
CA LEU A 237 13.22 7.27 0.36
C LEU A 237 12.15 7.25 1.44
N PHE A 238 11.43 8.37 1.60
CA PHE A 238 10.40 8.49 2.63
C PHE A 238 9.01 8.08 2.14
N ASN A 239 8.29 7.37 3.00
CA ASN A 239 6.88 7.04 2.83
C ASN A 239 6.04 7.61 3.97
N PHE A 240 4.93 8.26 3.59
CA PHE A 240 3.95 8.86 4.49
C PHE A 240 2.54 8.38 4.13
N ARG A 241 1.64 8.39 5.11
CA ARG A 241 0.19 8.36 4.87
C ARG A 241 -0.28 9.61 4.12
N GLY A 242 -1.49 9.56 3.56
CA GLY A 242 -2.24 10.77 3.22
C GLY A 242 -3.67 10.66 3.71
N VAL A 243 -4.64 10.54 2.80
CA VAL A 243 -6.03 10.28 3.21
C VAL A 243 -6.09 8.96 4.01
N ALA A 244 -5.46 7.92 3.47
CA ALA A 244 -5.23 6.63 4.13
C ALA A 244 -3.77 6.18 3.90
N ALA A 245 -3.50 4.87 3.81
CA ALA A 245 -2.22 4.36 3.35
C ALA A 245 -1.90 4.85 1.91
N SER A 246 -0.61 4.85 1.56
CA SER A 246 -0.12 5.44 0.32
C SER A 246 0.46 4.38 -0.60
N PHE A 247 -0.04 4.36 -1.84
CA PHE A 247 0.43 3.44 -2.86
C PHE A 247 1.91 3.57 -3.20
N ARG A 248 2.56 4.69 -2.83
CA ARG A 248 4.01 4.90 -2.97
C ARG A 248 4.82 3.81 -2.29
N PHE A 249 4.39 3.33 -1.12
CA PHE A 249 5.23 2.53 -0.23
C PHE A 249 5.85 1.31 -0.92
N LYS A 250 5.03 0.47 -1.58
CA LYS A 250 5.49 -0.73 -2.29
C LYS A 250 6.50 -0.45 -3.41
N HIS A 251 6.47 0.72 -4.02
CA HIS A 251 7.34 1.07 -5.13
C HIS A 251 8.76 1.42 -4.65
N LEU A 252 8.88 2.11 -3.51
CA LEU A 252 10.17 2.59 -3.00
C LEU A 252 11.15 1.45 -2.73
N PHE A 253 10.66 0.32 -2.23
CA PHE A 253 11.48 -0.86 -1.95
C PHE A 253 12.17 -1.42 -3.21
N LEU A 254 11.50 -1.37 -4.36
CA LEU A 254 12.06 -1.95 -5.58
C LEU A 254 13.28 -1.19 -6.12
N CYS A 255 13.45 0.06 -5.73
CA CYS A 255 14.64 0.85 -6.04
C CYS A 255 15.92 0.30 -5.39
N GLY A 256 15.82 -0.53 -4.35
CA GLY A 256 16.98 -0.90 -3.51
C GLY A 256 17.46 0.25 -2.61
N SER A 257 16.73 1.36 -2.58
CA SER A 257 16.92 2.43 -1.62
C SER A 257 16.38 2.04 -0.25
N LEU A 258 16.97 2.57 0.81
CA LEU A 258 16.46 2.38 2.16
C LEU A 258 15.20 3.20 2.37
N VAL A 259 14.10 2.51 2.71
CA VAL A 259 12.81 3.14 2.94
C VAL A 259 12.70 3.62 4.39
N PHE A 260 12.27 4.88 4.56
CA PHE A 260 11.89 5.48 5.84
C PHE A 260 10.36 5.56 5.88
N HIS A 261 9.72 4.79 6.75
CA HIS A 261 8.26 4.79 6.87
C HIS A 261 7.80 5.56 8.10
N VAL A 262 7.04 6.63 7.86
CA VAL A 262 6.56 7.55 8.90
C VAL A 262 5.19 7.13 9.42
N GLY A 263 5.11 6.92 10.73
CA GLY A 263 3.92 6.40 11.41
C GLY A 263 3.70 4.90 11.19
N ASP A 264 2.72 4.35 11.92
CA ASP A 264 2.41 2.91 11.93
C ASP A 264 0.90 2.60 11.93
N GLU A 265 0.04 3.63 11.91
CA GLU A 265 -1.41 3.43 12.01
C GLU A 265 -2.04 2.87 10.73
N TRP A 266 -1.70 3.44 9.57
CA TRP A 266 -2.39 3.17 8.30
C TRP A 266 -1.78 2.00 7.56
N GLN A 267 -2.61 1.00 7.29
CA GLN A 267 -2.19 -0.28 6.74
C GLN A 267 -2.82 -0.51 5.36
N GLU A 268 -2.09 -1.20 4.48
CA GLU A 268 -2.66 -2.03 3.41
C GLU A 268 -2.43 -3.51 3.78
N PHE A 269 -3.08 -4.45 3.07
CA PHE A 269 -3.09 -5.87 3.43
C PHE A 269 -1.70 -6.52 3.61
N PHE A 270 -0.66 -6.01 2.91
CA PHE A 270 0.70 -6.56 2.96
C PHE A 270 1.60 -5.88 4.01
N TYR A 271 1.19 -4.72 4.55
CA TYR A 271 2.00 -3.95 5.49
C TYR A 271 2.37 -4.74 6.76
N PRO A 272 1.47 -5.55 7.36
CA PRO A 272 1.81 -6.29 8.57
C PRO A 272 2.99 -7.24 8.42
N GLN A 273 3.33 -7.66 7.20
CA GLN A 273 4.49 -8.53 6.93
C GLN A 273 5.79 -7.74 6.69
N LEU A 274 5.71 -6.44 6.34
CA LEU A 274 6.86 -5.54 6.34
C LEU A 274 7.18 -5.15 7.79
N LYS A 275 8.24 -5.76 8.34
CA LYS A 275 8.68 -5.51 9.71
C LYS A 275 9.64 -4.30 9.82
N PRO A 276 9.41 -3.38 10.77
CA PRO A 276 10.35 -2.29 11.05
C PRO A 276 11.71 -2.83 11.47
N TRP A 277 12.79 -2.16 11.07
CA TRP A 277 14.20 -2.55 11.26
C TRP A 277 14.65 -3.81 10.51
N VAL A 278 13.73 -4.67 10.06
CA VAL A 278 14.04 -5.76 9.12
C VAL A 278 14.06 -5.24 7.70
N HIS A 279 12.99 -4.56 7.29
CA HIS A 279 12.73 -4.18 5.89
C HIS A 279 12.82 -2.66 5.65
N TYR A 280 12.60 -1.83 6.68
CA TYR A 280 12.60 -0.36 6.57
C TYR A 280 12.96 0.31 7.91
N ILE A 281 13.28 1.61 7.88
CA ILE A 281 13.47 2.43 9.08
C ILE A 281 12.11 3.02 9.51
N PRO A 282 11.57 2.65 10.68
CA PRO A 282 10.37 3.32 11.20
C PRO A 282 10.75 4.71 11.71
N VAL A 283 9.91 5.69 11.39
CA VAL A 283 10.05 7.09 11.83
C VAL A 283 8.80 7.48 12.58
N LYS A 284 8.95 8.22 13.69
CA LYS A 284 7.78 8.72 14.43
C LYS A 284 6.93 9.64 13.56
N GLN A 285 5.63 9.64 13.82
CA GLN A 285 4.67 10.44 13.07
C GLN A 285 4.93 11.95 13.15
N ASP A 286 5.51 12.43 14.25
CA ASP A 286 5.91 13.82 14.45
C ASP A 286 7.30 14.17 13.88
N LEU A 287 7.98 13.19 13.27
CA LEU A 287 9.34 13.29 12.73
C LEU A 287 10.41 13.69 13.78
N SER A 288 10.11 13.57 15.07
CA SER A 288 11.02 14.01 16.14
C SER A 288 12.37 13.27 16.16
N ASP A 289 12.41 12.04 15.63
CA ASP A 289 13.59 11.19 15.56
C ASP A 289 14.30 11.18 14.19
N VAL A 290 13.78 11.89 13.18
CA VAL A 290 14.28 11.74 11.80
C VAL A 290 15.74 12.13 11.62
N ARG A 291 16.25 13.16 12.32
CA ARG A 291 17.69 13.51 12.25
C ARG A 291 18.58 12.41 12.77
N GLU A 292 18.21 11.88 13.93
CA GLU A 292 19.00 10.85 14.61
C GLU A 292 19.06 9.60 13.73
N LEU A 293 17.93 9.26 13.10
CA LEU A 293 17.85 8.14 12.17
C LEU A 293 18.66 8.37 10.89
N LEU A 294 18.61 9.57 10.30
CA LEU A 294 19.43 9.93 9.14
C LEU A 294 20.93 9.90 9.45
N GLN A 295 21.33 10.45 10.60
CA GLN A 295 22.71 10.40 11.06
C GLN A 295 23.16 8.94 11.30
N PHE A 296 22.32 8.14 11.94
CA PHE A 296 22.58 6.72 12.18
C PHE A 296 22.84 5.97 10.86
N VAL A 297 21.97 6.08 9.86
CA VAL A 297 22.14 5.32 8.59
C VAL A 297 23.31 5.84 7.76
N ASN A 298 23.66 7.12 7.88
CA ASN A 298 24.83 7.69 7.22
C ASN A 298 26.14 7.18 7.84
N GLU A 299 26.19 7.01 9.17
CA GLU A 299 27.37 6.50 9.88
C GLU A 299 27.43 4.97 9.97
N ASN A 300 26.37 4.25 9.56
CA ASN A 300 26.29 2.78 9.62
C ASN A 300 25.80 2.21 8.28
N ASP A 301 26.50 2.55 7.20
CA ASP A 301 26.00 2.35 5.83
C ASP A 301 25.73 0.89 5.45
N ALA A 302 26.60 -0.03 5.87
CA ALA A 302 26.39 -1.46 5.61
C ALA A 302 25.07 -1.97 6.22
N ILE A 303 24.70 -1.48 7.41
CA ILE A 303 23.42 -1.83 8.05
C ILE A 303 22.25 -1.24 7.26
N ALA A 304 22.40 -0.02 6.75
CA ALA A 304 21.40 0.65 5.93
C ALA A 304 21.13 -0.15 4.63
N GLU A 305 22.19 -0.58 3.96
CA GLU A 305 22.12 -1.41 2.75
C GLU A 305 21.46 -2.76 3.03
N GLU A 306 21.84 -3.46 4.10
CA GLU A 306 21.21 -4.73 4.48
C GLU A 306 19.69 -4.62 4.70
N ILE A 307 19.23 -3.55 5.36
CA ILE A 307 17.79 -3.32 5.58
C ILE A 307 17.10 -3.04 4.24
N ALA A 308 17.70 -2.19 3.39
CA ALA A 308 17.16 -1.86 2.08
C ALA A 308 17.00 -3.11 1.20
N MET A 309 18.01 -3.97 1.18
CA MET A 309 18.01 -5.20 0.39
C MET A 309 16.97 -6.20 0.87
N ARG A 310 16.85 -6.43 2.19
CA ARG A 310 15.76 -7.27 2.73
C ARG A 310 14.38 -6.73 2.37
N GLY A 311 14.18 -5.40 2.45
CA GLY A 311 12.92 -4.77 2.04
C GLY A 311 12.60 -4.96 0.56
N LYS A 312 13.62 -4.81 -0.31
CA LYS A 312 13.52 -5.07 -1.75
C LYS A 312 13.15 -6.53 -2.04
N GLU A 313 13.89 -7.47 -1.46
CA GLU A 313 13.67 -8.92 -1.59
C GLU A 313 12.25 -9.31 -1.17
N PHE A 314 11.78 -8.79 -0.03
CA PHE A 314 10.42 -9.06 0.44
C PHE A 314 9.36 -8.67 -0.60
N ILE A 315 9.46 -7.46 -1.18
CA ILE A 315 8.50 -7.00 -2.19
C ILE A 315 8.66 -7.77 -3.51
N LEU A 316 9.88 -8.19 -3.86
CA LEU A 316 10.13 -9.02 -5.03
C LEU A 316 9.45 -10.39 -4.90
N ASP A 317 9.53 -11.01 -3.73
CA ASP A 317 9.15 -12.42 -3.55
C ASP A 317 7.76 -12.63 -2.97
N HIS A 318 7.21 -11.65 -2.26
CA HIS A 318 5.96 -11.78 -1.49
C HIS A 318 4.88 -10.74 -1.84
N LEU A 319 5.10 -9.91 -2.86
CA LEU A 319 4.10 -8.98 -3.39
C LEU A 319 4.06 -8.98 -4.92
N ARG A 320 4.04 -10.17 -5.53
CA ARG A 320 3.88 -10.37 -6.98
C ARG A 320 2.40 -10.31 -7.38
N MET A 321 2.10 -10.20 -8.67
CA MET A 321 0.71 -10.25 -9.16
C MET A 321 0.00 -11.54 -8.76
N GLN A 322 0.70 -12.68 -8.78
CA GLN A 322 0.14 -13.96 -8.31
C GLN A 322 -0.18 -13.96 -6.81
N ASP A 323 0.58 -13.22 -5.98
CA ASP A 323 0.29 -13.09 -4.56
C ASP A 323 -0.98 -12.23 -4.35
N VAL A 324 -1.18 -11.21 -5.21
CA VAL A 324 -2.37 -10.36 -5.22
C VAL A 324 -3.62 -11.16 -5.62
N SER A 325 -3.60 -11.88 -6.75
CA SER A 325 -4.72 -12.75 -7.16
C SER A 325 -5.00 -13.85 -6.13
N CYS A 326 -3.97 -14.48 -5.59
CA CYS A 326 -4.12 -15.51 -4.56
C CYS A 326 -4.74 -14.96 -3.27
N TYR A 327 -4.37 -13.75 -2.83
CA TYR A 327 -4.97 -13.14 -1.65
C TYR A 327 -6.47 -12.86 -1.89
N TRP A 328 -6.84 -12.34 -3.06
CA TRP A 328 -8.24 -12.16 -3.46
C TRP A 328 -9.02 -13.48 -3.45
N GLU A 329 -8.48 -14.53 -4.05
CA GLU A 329 -9.11 -15.86 -4.08
C GLU A 329 -9.38 -16.40 -2.68
N ARG A 330 -8.37 -16.39 -1.82
CA ARG A 330 -8.51 -16.85 -0.43
C ARG A 330 -9.48 -15.98 0.37
N LEU A 331 -9.37 -14.65 0.24
CA LEU A 331 -10.23 -13.71 0.94
C LEU A 331 -11.70 -13.94 0.65
N LEU A 332 -12.04 -14.04 -0.64
CA LEU A 332 -13.43 -14.22 -1.06
C LEU A 332 -13.93 -15.63 -0.73
N THR A 333 -13.07 -16.65 -0.86
CA THR A 333 -13.43 -18.02 -0.45
C THR A 333 -13.75 -18.09 1.04
N GLU A 334 -12.86 -17.61 1.90
CA GLU A 334 -13.08 -17.62 3.36
C GLU A 334 -14.25 -16.72 3.78
N PHE A 335 -14.41 -15.57 3.15
CA PHE A 335 -15.55 -14.69 3.41
C PHE A 335 -16.88 -15.35 3.04
N SER A 336 -16.94 -16.10 1.94
CA SER A 336 -18.17 -16.79 1.51
C SER A 336 -18.70 -17.77 2.57
N HIS A 337 -17.80 -18.45 3.30
CA HIS A 337 -18.15 -19.38 4.38
C HIS A 337 -18.79 -18.69 5.59
N LEU A 338 -18.70 -17.37 5.69
CA LEU A 338 -19.31 -16.59 6.76
C LEU A 338 -20.77 -16.25 6.47
N LEU A 339 -21.23 -16.34 5.21
CA LEU A 339 -22.63 -16.09 4.85
C LEU A 339 -23.53 -17.23 5.38
N THR A 340 -24.64 -16.89 6.04
CA THR A 340 -25.61 -17.89 6.56
C THR A 340 -26.73 -18.23 5.60
N TYR A 341 -26.70 -17.66 4.40
CA TYR A 341 -27.74 -17.76 3.39
C TYR A 341 -27.08 -17.96 2.03
N LYS A 342 -27.87 -18.41 1.05
CA LYS A 342 -27.40 -18.50 -0.34
C LYS A 342 -27.80 -17.21 -1.08
N PRO A 343 -26.83 -16.39 -1.55
CA PRO A 343 -27.12 -15.19 -2.31
C PRO A 343 -27.96 -15.48 -3.54
N LYS A 344 -28.85 -14.55 -3.88
CA LYS A 344 -29.66 -14.60 -5.11
C LYS A 344 -29.32 -13.40 -5.97
N ARG A 345 -29.09 -13.65 -7.26
CA ARG A 345 -28.82 -12.58 -8.23
C ARG A 345 -29.93 -11.54 -8.19
N LYS A 346 -29.56 -10.28 -8.03
CA LYS A 346 -30.47 -9.14 -8.19
C LYS A 346 -30.71 -8.83 -9.67
N ASN A 347 -31.96 -8.67 -10.06
CA ASN A 347 -32.36 -8.49 -11.46
C ASN A 347 -31.84 -7.19 -12.09
N ASN A 348 -31.61 -6.16 -11.28
CA ASN A 348 -31.07 -4.87 -11.72
C ASN A 348 -29.53 -4.84 -11.77
N PHE A 349 -28.84 -5.96 -11.51
CA PHE A 349 -27.39 -6.03 -11.56
C PHE A 349 -26.92 -6.46 -12.95
N ASN A 350 -25.93 -5.73 -13.45
CA ASN A 350 -25.28 -6.04 -14.71
C ASN A 350 -24.23 -7.12 -14.49
N GLN A 351 -24.13 -8.08 -15.42
CA GLN A 351 -22.99 -8.98 -15.43
C GLN A 351 -21.74 -8.21 -15.83
N ILE A 352 -20.67 -8.37 -15.06
CA ILE A 352 -19.35 -7.86 -15.38
C ILE A 352 -18.58 -8.96 -16.12
N VAL A 353 -17.91 -8.57 -17.19
CA VAL A 353 -17.08 -9.45 -18.03
C VAL A 353 -15.74 -8.78 -18.28
N HIS A 354 -14.71 -9.55 -18.60
CA HIS A 354 -13.44 -8.98 -19.03
C HIS A 354 -13.67 -8.04 -20.21
N ARG A 355 -13.25 -6.79 -20.04
CA ARG A 355 -13.16 -5.86 -21.16
C ARG A 355 -11.87 -6.19 -21.93
N PRO A 356 -11.90 -6.27 -23.27
CA PRO A 356 -10.68 -6.28 -24.05
C PRO A 356 -9.83 -5.08 -23.62
N SER A 357 -8.56 -5.27 -23.28
CA SER A 357 -7.71 -4.14 -22.91
C SER A 357 -7.65 -3.19 -24.09
N LYS A 358 -8.03 -1.92 -23.88
CA LYS A 358 -7.60 -0.87 -24.81
C LYS A 358 -6.10 -0.76 -24.61
N THR A 359 -5.36 -1.21 -25.61
CA THR A 359 -3.90 -1.31 -25.60
C THR A 359 -3.32 0.09 -25.79
N GLU A 360 -3.29 0.93 -24.74
CA GLU A 360 -2.59 2.22 -24.81
C GLU A 360 -1.79 2.45 -23.52
N LEU A 361 -0.47 2.36 -23.67
CA LEU A 361 0.57 2.74 -22.69
C LEU A 361 0.60 4.25 -22.49
#